data_AF-A0A7J6W1M9-F1
#
_entry.id   AF-A0A7J6W1M9-F1
#
_cell.length_a   1.000
_cell.length_b   1.000
_cell.length_c   1.000
_cell.angle_alpha   90.00
_cell.angle_beta   90.00
_cell.angle_gamma   90.00
#
_symmetry.space_group_name_H-M   'P 1'
#
loop_
_entity.id
_entity.type
_entity.pdbx_description
1 polymer ?
#
loop_
_entity_poly.entity_id
_entity_poly.type
_entity_poly.pdbx_seq_one_letter_code
_entity_poly.pdbx_strand_id
1 'polypeptide(L)'
;MGPCGDLRYPSYPESNGTWKFPGIGEFQCYDKYMKASLKASAIEIGKKDWGTNGPHDSGQYNQFPEDTEFFRRDGTWNTEYGQFFLHWYSEKLIEHGDQILAAAQSIYRGTGAKLSGKVAGIHWHYNTRSHAAELTAGYYNTRHHDGYLPIAKMLGKRDVVLNFTCMEMRDGEQPKSANCSPQGLVKQVKMATKLTGTDLAGENALERYDQGAYAQVLETSRSDSGNGLTAFTYLRMNKRMFEEDNWRNLVVFVNNLSQGGRMVRLSEYDSTGSDLYVGFIHDKNMEIKKAVLV
;
A
#
# COMPACT_ATOMS: atom_id res chain seq x y z
N MET A 1 0.33 -5.66 12.20
CA MET A 1 -0.79 -4.72 12.41
C MET A 1 -2.07 -5.18 11.72
N GLY A 2 -2.02 -6.27 10.95
CA GLY A 2 -3.18 -6.79 10.24
C GLY A 2 -2.76 -7.82 9.19
N PRO A 3 -3.67 -8.20 8.28
CA PRO A 3 -3.42 -9.16 7.21
C PRO A 3 -2.26 -8.71 6.32
N CYS A 4 -1.43 -9.66 5.87
CA CYS A 4 -0.21 -9.41 5.08
C CYS A 4 0.84 -8.50 5.76
N GLY A 5 0.67 -8.20 7.06
CA GLY A 5 1.52 -7.25 7.81
C GLY A 5 1.03 -5.80 7.76
N ASP A 6 0.02 -5.50 6.95
CA ASP A 6 -0.50 -4.14 6.74
C ASP A 6 -1.37 -3.65 7.90
N LEU A 7 -1.42 -2.35 8.13
CA LEU A 7 -2.40 -1.71 9.01
C LEU A 7 -3.74 -1.58 8.27
N ARG A 8 -4.55 -2.64 8.30
CA ARG A 8 -5.90 -2.67 7.69
C ARG A 8 -6.75 -3.82 8.23
N TYR A 9 -8.04 -3.78 7.92
CA TYR A 9 -8.93 -4.92 8.06
C TYR A 9 -8.82 -5.92 6.89
N PRO A 10 -9.18 -7.21 7.09
CA PRO A 10 -9.21 -8.23 6.04
C PRO A 10 -10.44 -8.10 5.11
N SER A 11 -10.66 -6.93 4.51
CA SER A 11 -11.91 -6.65 3.75
C SER A 11 -12.00 -7.26 2.35
N TYR A 12 -10.88 -7.75 1.80
CA TYR A 12 -10.80 -8.36 0.46
C TYR A 12 -10.07 -9.73 0.48
N PRO A 13 -10.62 -10.75 1.17
CA PRO A 13 -9.99 -12.06 1.22
C PRO A 13 -10.12 -12.80 -0.12
N GLU A 14 -9.02 -12.96 -0.84
CA GLU A 14 -8.98 -13.73 -2.10
C GLU A 14 -9.12 -15.25 -1.89
N SER A 15 -8.86 -15.74 -0.68
CA SER A 15 -8.95 -17.16 -0.34
C SER A 15 -10.33 -17.72 -0.69
N ASN A 16 -10.34 -18.87 -1.36
CA ASN A 16 -11.56 -19.59 -1.78
C ASN A 16 -12.51 -18.78 -2.68
N GLY A 17 -12.04 -17.67 -3.27
CA GLY A 17 -12.84 -16.84 -4.17
C GLY A 17 -13.91 -16.01 -3.48
N THR A 18 -13.83 -15.81 -2.16
CA THR A 18 -14.76 -14.95 -1.39
C THR A 18 -14.82 -13.55 -1.99
N TRP A 19 -13.66 -12.96 -2.28
CA TRP A 19 -13.54 -11.68 -2.96
C TRP A 19 -12.74 -11.82 -4.27
N LYS A 20 -13.09 -10.99 -5.25
CA LYS A 20 -12.37 -10.83 -6.52
C LYS A 20 -12.28 -9.36 -6.87
N PHE A 21 -11.12 -8.95 -7.37
CA PHE A 21 -10.93 -7.60 -7.89
C PHE A 21 -11.94 -7.31 -9.03
N PRO A 22 -12.57 -6.11 -9.05
CA PRO A 22 -12.40 -4.97 -8.15
C PRO A 22 -13.53 -4.80 -7.13
N GLY A 23 -14.04 -5.86 -6.48
CA GLY A 23 -15.18 -5.75 -5.55
C GLY A 23 -14.96 -4.78 -4.37
N ILE A 24 -16.04 -4.22 -3.84
CA ILE A 24 -16.01 -3.26 -2.70
C ILE A 24 -15.45 -3.84 -1.38
N GLY A 25 -15.45 -5.17 -1.22
CA GLY A 25 -15.12 -5.81 0.05
C GLY A 25 -16.24 -5.71 1.09
N GLU A 26 -15.96 -6.06 2.34
CA GLU A 26 -16.93 -5.94 3.44
C GLU A 26 -16.27 -5.43 4.73
N PHE A 27 -17.06 -4.74 5.56
CA PHE A 27 -16.64 -4.34 6.92
C PHE A 27 -16.36 -5.57 7.79
N GLN A 28 -15.26 -5.54 8.55
CA GLN A 28 -14.78 -6.70 9.33
C GLN A 28 -14.86 -6.43 10.85
N CYS A 29 -16.02 -6.02 11.32
CA CYS A 29 -16.25 -5.55 12.69
C CYS A 29 -17.35 -6.32 13.45
N TYR A 30 -17.66 -7.54 13.03
CA TYR A 30 -18.83 -8.28 13.54
C TYR A 30 -18.53 -9.23 14.70
N ASP A 31 -17.29 -9.30 15.16
CA ASP A 31 -16.94 -10.03 16.37
C ASP A 31 -17.53 -9.36 17.62
N LYS A 32 -17.63 -10.13 18.71
CA LYS A 32 -18.30 -9.68 19.94
C LYS A 32 -17.64 -8.45 20.60
N TYR A 33 -16.34 -8.24 20.42
CA TYR A 33 -15.61 -7.14 21.03
C TYR A 33 -15.81 -5.85 20.23
N MET A 34 -15.68 -5.91 18.90
CA MET A 34 -15.96 -4.78 18.02
C MET A 34 -17.42 -4.33 18.12
N LYS A 35 -18.37 -5.28 18.18
CA LYS A 35 -19.80 -4.96 18.42
C LYS A 35 -20.02 -4.25 19.77
N ALA A 36 -19.37 -4.69 20.83
CA ALA A 36 -19.46 -4.03 22.14
C ALA A 36 -18.86 -2.61 22.10
N SER A 37 -17.74 -2.42 21.41
CA SER A 37 -17.08 -1.13 21.21
C SER A 37 -17.95 -0.14 20.41
N LEU A 38 -18.56 -0.60 19.31
CA LEU A 38 -19.50 0.19 18.51
C LEU A 38 -20.70 0.63 19.35
N LYS A 39 -21.28 -0.31 20.11
CA LYS A 39 -22.40 -0.03 21.01
C LYS A 39 -22.06 1.01 22.07
N ALA A 40 -20.88 0.92 22.69
CA ALA A 40 -20.42 1.90 23.67
C ALA A 40 -20.27 3.30 23.04
N SER A 41 -19.63 3.37 21.87
CA SER A 41 -19.42 4.64 21.13
C SER A 41 -20.75 5.31 20.75
N ALA A 42 -21.75 4.52 20.38
CA ALA A 42 -23.09 5.02 20.06
C ALA A 42 -23.86 5.53 21.29
N ILE A 43 -23.69 4.88 22.45
CA ILE A 43 -24.29 5.32 23.72
C ILE A 43 -23.70 6.66 24.17
N GLU A 44 -22.39 6.84 24.02
CA GLU A 44 -21.66 8.04 24.43
C GLU A 44 -22.19 9.31 23.73
N ILE A 45 -22.51 9.20 22.44
CA ILE A 45 -23.09 10.32 21.67
C ILE A 45 -24.62 10.40 21.75
N GLY A 46 -25.26 9.61 22.61
CA GLY A 46 -26.71 9.60 22.80
C GLY A 46 -27.52 8.95 21.65
N LYS A 47 -26.86 8.28 20.71
CA LYS A 47 -27.47 7.64 19.53
C LYS A 47 -27.46 6.12 19.65
N LYS A 48 -28.06 5.58 20.73
CA LYS A 48 -27.97 4.15 21.11
C LYS A 48 -28.26 3.17 19.96
N ASP A 49 -29.23 3.50 19.10
CA ASP A 49 -29.65 2.62 18.00
C ASP A 49 -28.58 2.45 16.90
N TRP A 50 -27.67 3.43 16.75
CA TRP A 50 -26.56 3.37 15.80
C TRP A 50 -25.53 2.30 16.16
N GLY A 51 -25.50 1.87 17.43
CA GLY A 51 -24.56 0.91 17.95
C GLY A 51 -25.02 -0.54 17.88
N THR A 52 -26.19 -0.81 17.28
CA THR A 52 -26.82 -2.13 17.29
C THR A 52 -26.11 -3.12 16.37
N ASN A 53 -25.70 -2.68 15.18
CA ASN A 53 -24.93 -3.41 14.18
C ASN A 53 -24.19 -2.42 13.26
N GLY A 54 -23.30 -2.94 12.40
CA GLY A 54 -22.78 -2.19 11.27
C GLY A 54 -23.85 -1.89 10.21
N PRO A 55 -23.52 -1.09 9.16
CA PRO A 55 -24.45 -0.73 8.11
C PRO A 55 -24.98 -1.98 7.40
N HIS A 56 -26.30 -2.17 7.44
CA HIS A 56 -26.97 -3.34 6.87
C HIS A 56 -27.09 -3.26 5.34
N ASP A 57 -26.83 -2.08 4.79
CA ASP A 57 -27.03 -1.70 3.40
C ASP A 57 -25.69 -1.58 2.64
N SER A 58 -24.59 -2.08 3.22
CA SER A 58 -23.23 -2.08 2.66
C SER A 58 -22.96 -3.12 1.58
N GLY A 59 -23.94 -3.95 1.24
CA GLY A 59 -23.78 -5.00 0.22
C GLY A 59 -22.80 -6.11 0.64
N GLN A 60 -22.16 -6.72 -0.35
CA GLN A 60 -21.31 -7.90 -0.24
C GLN A 60 -20.00 -7.75 -1.02
N TYR A 61 -19.01 -8.59 -0.72
CA TYR A 61 -17.62 -8.50 -1.22
C TYR A 61 -17.44 -8.08 -2.69
N ASN A 62 -18.19 -8.68 -3.63
CA ASN A 62 -17.96 -8.56 -5.07
C ASN A 62 -18.86 -7.55 -5.79
N GLN A 63 -19.67 -6.81 -5.04
CA GLN A 63 -20.52 -5.77 -5.62
C GLN A 63 -19.70 -4.52 -5.96
N PHE A 64 -20.28 -3.66 -6.80
CA PHE A 64 -19.76 -2.32 -7.06
C PHE A 64 -20.45 -1.30 -6.15
N PRO A 65 -19.87 -0.10 -5.95
CA PRO A 65 -20.46 0.90 -5.06
C PRO A 65 -21.92 1.23 -5.41
N GLU A 66 -22.21 1.37 -6.70
CA GLU A 66 -23.55 1.72 -7.20
C GLU A 66 -24.60 0.59 -7.04
N ASP A 67 -24.17 -0.65 -6.74
CA ASP A 67 -25.06 -1.77 -6.44
C ASP A 67 -25.53 -1.78 -4.97
N THR A 68 -25.06 -0.83 -4.16
CA THR A 68 -25.32 -0.77 -2.72
C THR A 68 -25.95 0.56 -2.33
N GLU A 69 -26.89 0.53 -1.40
CA GLU A 69 -27.48 1.76 -0.87
C GLU A 69 -26.47 2.50 0.02
N PHE A 70 -25.54 1.79 0.68
CA PHE A 70 -24.53 2.42 1.52
C PHE A 70 -23.48 3.16 0.70
N PHE A 71 -22.87 2.58 -0.34
CA PHE A 71 -21.69 3.13 -1.02
C PHE A 71 -21.96 3.86 -2.34
N ARG A 72 -23.18 3.83 -2.88
CA ARG A 72 -23.51 4.56 -4.11
C ARG A 72 -23.22 6.05 -3.98
N ARG A 73 -23.19 6.77 -5.10
CA ARG A 73 -22.80 8.19 -5.17
C ARG A 73 -23.33 9.10 -4.06
N ASP A 74 -24.62 8.97 -3.71
CA ASP A 74 -25.30 9.73 -2.65
C ASP A 74 -25.91 8.76 -1.59
N GLY A 75 -25.16 7.70 -1.28
CA GLY A 75 -25.55 6.62 -0.35
C GLY A 75 -25.44 7.00 1.12
N THR A 76 -25.80 6.06 1.99
CA THR A 76 -25.87 6.29 3.44
C THR A 76 -24.48 6.51 4.08
N TRP A 77 -23.38 6.19 3.38
CA TRP A 77 -22.00 6.53 3.76
C TRP A 77 -21.81 8.02 4.10
N ASN A 78 -22.58 8.91 3.47
CA ASN A 78 -22.49 10.35 3.66
C ASN A 78 -23.54 10.93 4.64
N THR A 79 -24.31 10.09 5.32
CA THR A 79 -25.27 10.52 6.36
C THR A 79 -24.57 10.68 7.70
N GLU A 80 -25.24 11.27 8.70
CA GLU A 80 -24.69 11.36 10.06
C GLU A 80 -24.33 9.98 10.64
N TYR A 81 -25.17 8.97 10.40
CA TYR A 81 -24.89 7.59 10.82
C TYR A 81 -23.68 7.01 10.10
N GLY A 82 -23.61 7.17 8.76
CA GLY A 82 -22.48 6.69 7.96
C GLY A 82 -21.16 7.31 8.41
N GLN A 83 -21.14 8.63 8.64
CA GLN A 83 -19.97 9.35 9.14
C GLN A 83 -19.57 8.88 10.53
N PHE A 84 -20.54 8.68 11.45
CA PHE A 84 -20.28 8.10 12.77
C PHE A 84 -19.63 6.72 12.68
N PHE A 85 -20.22 5.81 11.89
CA PHE A 85 -19.74 4.44 11.77
C PHE A 85 -18.34 4.38 11.15
N LEU A 86 -18.11 5.13 10.06
CA LEU A 86 -16.81 5.17 9.37
C LEU A 86 -15.72 5.83 10.23
N HIS A 87 -16.07 6.87 11.00
CA HIS A 87 -15.16 7.46 11.97
C HIS A 87 -14.76 6.43 13.04
N TRP A 88 -15.73 5.79 13.69
CA TRP A 88 -15.45 4.75 14.68
C TRP A 88 -14.59 3.62 14.10
N TYR A 89 -14.96 3.09 12.93
CA TYR A 89 -14.29 1.92 12.34
C TYR A 89 -12.83 2.20 11.97
N SER A 90 -12.57 3.38 11.39
CA SER A 90 -11.22 3.84 11.05
C SER A 90 -10.41 4.25 12.28
N GLU A 91 -11.02 4.89 13.28
CA GLU A 91 -10.35 5.24 14.53
C GLU A 91 -9.87 4.01 15.27
N LYS A 92 -10.67 2.93 15.34
CA LYS A 92 -10.23 1.67 15.96
C LYS A 92 -9.00 1.06 15.28
N LEU A 93 -8.86 1.24 13.97
CA LEU A 93 -7.67 0.80 13.24
C LEU A 93 -6.44 1.66 13.60
N ILE A 94 -6.61 2.98 13.71
CA ILE A 94 -5.53 3.89 14.09
C ILE A 94 -5.07 3.64 15.53
N GLU A 95 -6.01 3.49 16.48
CA GLU A 95 -5.73 3.12 17.87
C GLU A 95 -4.97 1.80 17.96
N HIS A 96 -5.38 0.80 17.18
CA HIS A 96 -4.69 -0.50 17.09
C HIS A 96 -3.23 -0.34 16.65
N GLY A 97 -2.99 0.41 15.57
CA GLY A 97 -1.66 0.71 15.08
C GLY A 97 -0.81 1.44 16.13
N ASP A 98 -1.38 2.48 16.75
CA ASP A 98 -0.70 3.30 17.77
C ASP A 98 -0.25 2.47 18.97
N GLN A 99 -1.10 1.57 19.47
CA GLN A 99 -0.79 0.69 20.61
C GLN A 99 0.33 -0.30 20.29
N ILE A 100 0.29 -0.95 19.12
CA ILE A 100 1.35 -1.90 18.70
C ILE A 100 2.68 -1.17 18.53
N LEU A 101 2.66 -0.01 17.88
CA LEU A 101 3.87 0.76 17.63
C LEU A 101 4.43 1.37 18.92
N ALA A 102 3.60 1.69 19.91
CA ALA A 102 4.05 2.05 21.25
C ALA A 102 4.92 0.94 21.87
N ALA A 103 4.42 -0.29 21.83
CA ALA A 103 5.14 -1.44 22.36
C ALA A 103 6.44 -1.70 21.58
N ALA A 104 6.38 -1.69 20.24
CA ALA A 104 7.56 -1.87 19.40
C ALA A 104 8.62 -0.79 19.67
N GLN A 105 8.23 0.48 19.76
CA GLN A 105 9.16 1.57 20.07
C GLN A 105 9.83 1.37 21.43
N SER A 106 9.10 0.88 22.44
CA SER A 106 9.68 0.61 23.76
C SER A 106 10.76 -0.48 23.73
N ILE A 107 10.57 -1.50 22.89
CA ILE A 107 11.49 -2.65 22.75
C ILE A 107 12.74 -2.27 21.96
N TYR A 108 12.57 -1.55 20.83
CA TYR A 108 13.67 -1.24 19.91
C TYR A 108 14.37 0.09 20.22
N ARG A 109 13.94 0.83 21.25
CA ARG A 109 14.56 2.09 21.65
C ARG A 109 16.06 1.91 21.92
N GLY A 110 16.88 2.76 21.30
CA GLY A 110 18.33 2.74 21.47
C GLY A 110 19.10 1.72 20.63
N THR A 111 18.41 0.86 19.87
CA THR A 111 19.08 -0.13 19.00
C THR A 111 19.62 0.46 17.69
N GLY A 112 19.16 1.66 17.31
CA GLY A 112 19.41 2.26 16.00
C GLY A 112 18.50 1.74 14.88
N ALA A 113 17.66 0.73 15.14
CA ALA A 113 16.68 0.26 14.16
C ALA A 113 15.59 1.30 13.90
N LYS A 114 15.20 1.45 12.64
CA LYS A 114 14.04 2.27 12.23
C LYS A 114 12.80 1.39 12.13
N LEU A 115 11.72 1.82 12.78
CA LEU A 115 10.42 1.16 12.68
C LEU A 115 9.70 1.62 11.42
N SER A 116 9.00 0.68 10.79
CA SER A 116 8.21 0.94 9.59
C SER A 116 6.82 0.32 9.73
N GLY A 117 5.79 1.09 9.38
CA GLY A 117 4.41 0.68 9.40
C GLY A 117 3.88 0.60 7.98
N LYS A 118 3.44 -0.60 7.56
CA LYS A 118 2.94 -0.82 6.19
C LYS A 118 1.47 -0.47 6.08
N VAL A 119 1.12 0.31 5.05
CA VAL A 119 -0.26 0.70 4.71
C VAL A 119 -0.53 0.25 3.27
N ALA A 120 -1.63 -0.47 3.07
CA ALA A 120 -1.98 -1.02 1.75
C ALA A 120 -2.48 0.06 0.78
N GLY A 121 -2.07 -0.04 -0.49
CA GLY A 121 -2.56 0.79 -1.59
C GLY A 121 -3.85 0.23 -2.19
N ILE A 122 -5.00 0.71 -1.70
CA ILE A 122 -6.32 0.28 -2.16
C ILE A 122 -6.80 1.24 -3.24
N HIS A 123 -6.42 0.93 -4.48
CA HIS A 123 -6.56 1.87 -5.59
C HIS A 123 -7.87 1.75 -6.36
N TRP A 124 -8.62 0.65 -6.22
CA TRP A 124 -9.90 0.47 -6.91
C TRP A 124 -11.02 1.23 -6.20
N HIS A 125 -12.01 1.67 -6.97
CA HIS A 125 -13.07 2.57 -6.55
C HIS A 125 -12.62 3.94 -6.01
N TYR A 126 -11.33 4.26 -6.05
CA TYR A 126 -10.77 5.55 -5.62
C TYR A 126 -11.41 6.74 -6.36
N ASN A 127 -11.78 6.59 -7.63
CA ASN A 127 -12.44 7.66 -8.40
C ASN A 127 -13.95 7.78 -8.12
N THR A 128 -14.54 6.92 -7.29
CA THR A 128 -15.92 7.06 -6.84
C THR A 128 -16.00 8.06 -5.68
N ARG A 129 -17.21 8.55 -5.32
CA ARG A 129 -17.31 9.51 -4.19
C ARG A 129 -17.08 8.86 -2.83
N SER A 130 -17.53 7.61 -2.68
CA SER A 130 -17.47 6.86 -1.43
C SER A 130 -16.13 6.21 -1.18
N HIS A 131 -15.32 5.94 -2.22
CA HIS A 131 -14.06 5.20 -2.08
C HIS A 131 -14.27 3.85 -1.36
N ALA A 132 -15.34 3.13 -1.73
CA ALA A 132 -15.88 2.01 -0.95
C ALA A 132 -14.84 0.98 -0.45
N ALA A 133 -13.86 0.63 -1.28
CA ALA A 133 -12.83 -0.34 -0.93
C ALA A 133 -11.87 0.17 0.17
N GLU A 134 -11.56 1.45 0.17
CA GLU A 134 -10.77 2.10 1.22
C GLU A 134 -11.56 2.09 2.54
N LEU A 135 -12.86 2.43 2.47
CA LEU A 135 -13.75 2.44 3.63
C LEU A 135 -13.85 1.05 4.29
N THR A 136 -14.07 -0.01 3.52
CA THR A 136 -14.19 -1.38 4.09
C THR A 136 -12.87 -1.87 4.69
N ALA A 137 -11.73 -1.43 4.15
CA ALA A 137 -10.40 -1.73 4.69
C ALA A 137 -10.03 -0.92 5.94
N GLY A 138 -10.84 0.07 6.30
CA GLY A 138 -10.67 0.90 7.50
C GLY A 138 -9.99 2.24 7.24
N TYR A 139 -9.71 2.59 5.99
CA TYR A 139 -9.25 3.93 5.63
C TYR A 139 -10.48 4.77 5.36
N TYR A 140 -10.82 5.68 6.27
CA TYR A 140 -11.96 6.59 6.04
C TYR A 140 -11.58 7.70 5.05
N ASN A 141 -11.19 7.31 3.84
CA ASN A 141 -10.91 8.20 2.73
C ASN A 141 -12.19 8.37 1.91
N THR A 142 -12.53 9.59 1.54
CA THR A 142 -13.63 9.87 0.60
C THR A 142 -13.23 11.06 -0.25
N ARG A 143 -14.09 11.46 -1.21
CA ARG A 143 -13.85 12.66 -2.01
C ARG A 143 -13.61 13.94 -1.19
N HIS A 144 -14.11 14.00 0.04
CA HIS A 144 -14.08 15.20 0.90
C HIS A 144 -13.39 14.96 2.25
N HIS A 145 -12.81 13.78 2.48
CA HIS A 145 -12.16 13.43 3.74
C HIS A 145 -10.85 12.69 3.45
N ASP A 146 -9.74 13.19 3.99
CA ASP A 146 -8.43 12.55 3.85
C ASP A 146 -8.23 11.48 4.92
N GLY A 147 -8.40 10.22 4.54
CA GLY A 147 -8.25 9.07 5.44
C GLY A 147 -6.79 8.71 5.76
N TYR A 148 -5.82 9.19 4.98
CA TYR A 148 -4.41 8.85 5.15
C TYR A 148 -3.67 9.84 6.04
N LEU A 149 -4.11 11.11 6.08
CA LEU A 149 -3.55 12.12 6.97
C LEU A 149 -3.51 11.70 8.45
N PRO A 150 -4.59 11.18 9.07
CA PRO A 150 -4.53 10.76 10.48
C PRO A 150 -3.63 9.53 10.69
N ILE A 151 -3.51 8.63 9.72
CA ILE A 151 -2.58 7.50 9.76
C ILE A 151 -1.13 8.01 9.72
N ALA A 152 -0.81 8.88 8.76
CA ALA A 152 0.52 9.48 8.64
C ALA A 152 0.91 10.26 9.90
N LYS A 153 -0.04 10.99 10.50
CA LYS A 153 0.16 11.70 11.77
C LYS A 153 0.45 10.76 12.93
N MET A 154 -0.26 9.63 13.03
CA MET A 154 -0.04 8.62 14.06
C MET A 154 1.37 8.00 13.92
N LEU A 155 1.76 7.62 12.71
CA LEU A 155 3.09 7.04 12.44
C LEU A 155 4.21 8.06 12.73
N GLY A 156 4.05 9.31 12.27
CA GLY A 156 5.02 10.38 12.52
C GLY A 156 5.23 10.68 13.99
N LYS A 157 4.15 10.70 14.80
CA LYS A 157 4.22 10.86 16.27
C LYS A 157 5.07 9.76 16.93
N ARG A 158 5.18 8.59 16.31
CA ARG A 158 5.92 7.43 16.81
C ARG A 158 7.35 7.33 16.23
N ASP A 159 7.80 8.26 15.39
CA ASP A 159 9.03 8.14 14.56
C ASP A 159 9.05 6.83 13.75
N VAL A 160 7.90 6.49 13.16
CA VAL A 160 7.72 5.30 12.33
C VAL A 160 7.59 5.72 10.88
N VAL A 161 8.37 5.10 9.99
CA VAL A 161 8.30 5.31 8.54
C VAL A 161 6.99 4.73 8.02
N LEU A 162 6.24 5.49 7.22
CA LEU A 162 5.08 4.98 6.50
C LEU A 162 5.58 4.23 5.27
N ASN A 163 5.34 2.93 5.17
CA ASN A 163 5.67 2.13 3.99
C ASN A 163 4.40 1.84 3.18
N PHE A 164 4.36 2.25 1.91
CA PHE A 164 3.17 2.21 1.08
C PHE A 164 3.39 1.41 -0.21
N THR A 165 2.35 0.72 -0.69
CA THR A 165 2.42 -0.11 -1.91
C THR A 165 1.92 0.63 -3.15
N CYS A 166 1.92 -0.04 -4.31
CA CYS A 166 1.39 0.46 -5.60
C CYS A 166 2.23 1.55 -6.27
N MET A 167 3.50 1.70 -5.88
CA MET A 167 4.41 2.73 -6.40
C MET A 167 4.73 2.57 -7.89
N GLU A 168 4.50 1.38 -8.46
CA GLU A 168 4.76 1.04 -9.86
C GLU A 168 3.54 1.19 -10.78
N MET A 169 2.34 1.26 -10.20
CA MET A 169 1.08 1.18 -10.93
C MET A 169 0.73 2.51 -11.63
N ARG A 170 0.16 2.40 -12.83
CA ARG A 170 -0.35 3.54 -13.59
C ARG A 170 -1.86 3.46 -13.77
N ASP A 171 -2.54 4.60 -13.77
CA ASP A 171 -4.00 4.66 -13.95
C ASP A 171 -4.42 4.07 -15.30
N GLY A 172 -3.63 4.34 -16.35
CA GLY A 172 -3.87 3.82 -17.70
C GLY A 172 -3.72 2.30 -17.87
N GLU A 173 -3.14 1.61 -16.88
CA GLU A 173 -3.01 0.14 -16.87
C GLU A 173 -4.19 -0.54 -16.17
N GLN A 174 -5.11 0.23 -15.57
CA GLN A 174 -6.20 -0.31 -14.77
C GLN A 174 -7.49 -0.48 -15.60
N PRO A 175 -8.34 -1.49 -15.29
CA PRO A 175 -9.63 -1.63 -15.94
C PRO A 175 -10.53 -0.42 -15.67
N LYS A 176 -11.14 0.15 -16.72
CA LYS A 176 -12.03 1.32 -16.59
C LYS A 176 -13.20 1.09 -15.62
N SER A 177 -13.77 -0.11 -15.59
CA SER A 177 -14.87 -0.47 -14.69
C SER A 177 -14.50 -0.40 -13.21
N ALA A 178 -13.23 -0.62 -12.88
CA ALA A 178 -12.75 -0.63 -11.50
C ALA A 178 -12.67 0.76 -10.87
N ASN A 179 -12.78 1.85 -11.65
CA ASN A 179 -12.64 3.23 -11.17
C ASN A 179 -11.34 3.44 -10.37
N CYS A 180 -10.24 2.85 -10.84
CA CYS A 180 -8.97 2.92 -10.15
C CYS A 180 -8.29 4.29 -10.30
N SER A 181 -7.50 4.68 -9.29
CA SER A 181 -6.45 5.70 -9.46
C SER A 181 -5.26 5.45 -8.52
N PRO A 182 -4.40 4.45 -8.81
CA PRO A 182 -3.17 4.25 -8.04
C PRO A 182 -2.26 5.49 -8.02
N GLN A 183 -2.17 6.25 -9.12
CA GLN A 183 -1.33 7.46 -9.16
C GLN A 183 -1.91 8.58 -8.30
N GLY A 184 -3.24 8.76 -8.32
CA GLY A 184 -3.95 9.70 -7.46
C GLY A 184 -3.79 9.34 -5.99
N LEU A 185 -3.94 8.06 -5.65
CA LEU A 185 -3.78 7.52 -4.30
C LEU A 185 -2.36 7.74 -3.76
N VAL A 186 -1.33 7.35 -4.52
CA VAL A 186 0.07 7.56 -4.14
C VAL A 186 0.35 9.04 -3.92
N LYS A 187 -0.14 9.93 -4.80
CA LYS A 187 0.01 11.38 -4.64
C LYS A 187 -0.65 11.87 -3.34
N GLN A 188 -1.83 11.38 -2.97
CA GLN A 188 -2.49 11.73 -1.72
C GLN A 188 -1.62 11.34 -0.51
N VAL A 189 -1.13 10.09 -0.48
CA VAL A 189 -0.28 9.60 0.63
C VAL A 189 1.03 10.39 0.73
N LYS A 190 1.67 10.70 -0.40
CA LYS A 190 2.87 11.56 -0.43
C LYS A 190 2.62 12.96 0.14
N MET A 191 1.43 13.51 -0.06
CA MET A 191 1.05 14.80 0.52
C MET A 191 0.75 14.68 2.01
N ALA A 192 0.04 13.63 2.45
CA ALA A 192 -0.24 13.37 3.85
C ALA A 192 1.05 13.21 4.68
N THR A 193 2.03 12.46 4.18
CA THR A 193 3.34 12.30 4.84
C THR A 193 4.15 13.58 4.84
N LYS A 194 4.14 14.36 3.74
CA LYS A 194 4.79 15.67 3.69
C LYS A 194 4.21 16.65 4.71
N LEU A 195 2.89 16.71 4.85
CA LEU A 195 2.21 17.60 5.80
C LEU A 195 2.49 17.24 7.26
N THR A 196 2.74 15.97 7.54
CA THR A 196 2.97 15.45 8.90
C THR A 196 4.45 15.32 9.25
N GLY A 197 5.36 15.53 8.28
CA GLY A 197 6.80 15.31 8.44
C GLY A 197 7.17 13.83 8.61
N THR A 198 6.28 12.92 8.24
CA THR A 198 6.49 11.47 8.36
C THR A 198 7.29 10.97 7.17
N ASP A 199 8.35 10.20 7.41
CA ASP A 199 9.12 9.56 6.35
C ASP A 199 8.25 8.58 5.54
N LEU A 200 8.47 8.52 4.24
CA LEU A 200 7.75 7.64 3.32
C LEU A 200 8.71 6.64 2.67
N ALA A 201 8.40 5.36 2.78
CA ALA A 201 9.02 4.28 2.00
C ALA A 201 7.99 3.67 1.05
N GLY A 202 8.48 2.97 0.02
CA GLY A 202 7.64 2.43 -1.04
C GLY A 202 7.91 0.96 -1.38
N GLU A 203 6.88 0.30 -1.90
CA GLU A 203 6.93 -1.05 -2.47
C GLU A 203 6.13 -1.10 -3.77
N ASN A 204 6.55 -1.94 -4.72
CA ASN A 204 5.66 -2.34 -5.80
C ASN A 204 4.63 -3.37 -5.30
N ALA A 205 3.39 -3.28 -5.79
CA ALA A 205 2.32 -4.19 -5.41
C ALA A 205 2.35 -5.49 -6.22
N LEU A 206 2.68 -5.40 -7.51
CA LEU A 206 2.77 -6.52 -8.44
C LEU A 206 4.19 -6.72 -8.94
N GLU A 207 4.55 -7.97 -9.21
CA GLU A 207 5.85 -8.34 -9.79
C GLU A 207 5.93 -7.84 -11.25
N ARG A 208 6.81 -6.86 -11.50
CA ARG A 208 6.93 -6.15 -12.79
C ARG A 208 8.39 -5.86 -13.14
N TYR A 209 8.85 -6.28 -14.32
CA TYR A 209 10.25 -6.11 -14.78
C TYR A 209 10.41 -5.15 -15.96
N ASP A 210 9.32 -4.53 -16.40
CA ASP A 210 9.31 -3.62 -17.53
C ASP A 210 9.74 -2.19 -17.15
N GLN A 211 10.29 -1.48 -18.13
CA GLN A 211 10.75 -0.10 -17.98
C GLN A 211 9.64 0.87 -17.57
N GLY A 212 8.37 0.58 -17.92
CA GLY A 212 7.21 1.40 -17.56
C GLY A 212 6.98 1.43 -16.05
N ALA A 213 6.95 0.26 -15.42
CA ALA A 213 6.84 0.10 -13.97
C ALA A 213 8.01 0.78 -13.25
N TYR A 214 9.26 0.53 -13.68
CA TYR A 214 10.44 1.15 -13.09
C TYR A 214 10.44 2.68 -13.22
N ALA A 215 10.07 3.22 -14.39
CA ALA A 215 9.98 4.66 -14.59
C ALA A 215 8.91 5.29 -13.68
N GLN A 216 7.78 4.60 -13.44
CA GLN A 216 6.74 5.06 -12.53
C GLN A 216 7.25 5.12 -11.07
N VAL A 217 8.01 4.10 -10.63
CA VAL A 217 8.63 4.12 -9.29
C VAL A 217 9.65 5.25 -9.18
N LEU A 218 10.49 5.48 -10.21
CA LEU A 218 11.48 6.56 -10.22
C LEU A 218 10.83 7.96 -10.19
N GLU A 219 9.68 8.15 -10.85
CA GLU A 219 8.91 9.38 -10.74
C GLU A 219 8.33 9.54 -9.33
N THR A 220 7.77 8.45 -8.80
CA THR A 220 7.16 8.42 -7.47
C THR A 220 8.18 8.62 -6.36
N SER A 221 9.44 8.23 -6.54
CA SER A 221 10.50 8.39 -5.53
C SER A 221 10.94 9.83 -5.29
N ARG A 222 10.70 10.73 -6.24
CA ARG A 222 11.12 12.13 -6.18
C ARG A 222 10.22 12.96 -5.26
N SER A 223 10.77 14.02 -4.69
CA SER A 223 10.06 14.99 -3.85
C SER A 223 9.31 16.08 -4.63
N ASP A 224 9.33 16.03 -5.97
CA ASP A 224 8.68 17.02 -6.84
C ASP A 224 7.16 17.13 -6.59
N SER A 225 6.53 16.02 -6.21
CA SER A 225 5.08 15.87 -6.07
C SER A 225 4.63 15.42 -4.67
N GLY A 226 5.37 15.77 -3.62
CA GLY A 226 5.05 15.42 -2.24
C GLY A 226 6.30 15.04 -1.46
N ASN A 227 6.19 14.13 -0.49
CA ASN A 227 7.38 13.60 0.19
C ASN A 227 8.17 12.69 -0.76
N GLY A 228 9.50 12.75 -0.72
CA GLY A 228 10.35 11.78 -1.45
C GLY A 228 10.37 10.43 -0.73
N LEU A 229 10.76 9.38 -1.45
CA LEU A 229 10.95 8.07 -0.81
C LEU A 229 12.31 8.00 -0.10
N THR A 230 12.30 7.62 1.18
CA THR A 230 13.51 7.35 1.96
C THR A 230 14.07 5.96 1.70
N ALA A 231 13.21 5.02 1.31
CA ALA A 231 13.56 3.67 0.92
C ALA A 231 12.56 3.11 -0.10
N PHE A 232 13.00 2.15 -0.89
CA PHE A 232 12.13 1.34 -1.74
C PHE A 232 12.49 -0.13 -1.61
N THR A 233 11.47 -0.98 -1.43
CA THR A 233 11.64 -2.44 -1.34
C THR A 233 10.97 -3.10 -2.54
N TYR A 234 11.76 -3.80 -3.35
CA TYR A 234 11.25 -4.48 -4.55
C TYR A 234 10.65 -5.86 -4.22
N LEU A 235 9.42 -6.10 -4.66
CA LEU A 235 8.70 -7.37 -4.58
C LEU A 235 8.78 -8.10 -5.94
N ARG A 236 9.44 -9.25 -6.08
CA ARG A 236 10.24 -10.00 -5.11
C ARG A 236 11.41 -10.66 -5.83
N MET A 237 12.49 -10.91 -5.12
CA MET A 237 13.56 -11.78 -5.61
C MET A 237 13.02 -13.18 -5.94
N ASN A 238 13.18 -13.60 -7.19
CA ASN A 238 12.86 -14.93 -7.68
C ASN A 238 13.68 -15.25 -8.94
N LYS A 239 13.49 -16.41 -9.56
CA LYS A 239 14.25 -16.82 -10.76
C LYS A 239 14.07 -15.87 -11.95
N ARG A 240 12.86 -15.34 -12.16
CA ARG A 240 12.55 -14.45 -13.29
C ARG A 240 13.30 -13.13 -13.21
N MET A 241 13.50 -12.61 -11.99
CA MET A 241 14.34 -11.42 -11.76
C MET A 241 15.74 -11.55 -12.35
N PHE A 242 16.31 -12.76 -12.35
CA PHE A 242 17.67 -13.04 -12.84
C PHE A 242 17.71 -13.50 -14.30
N GLU A 243 16.58 -13.47 -15.02
CA GLU A 243 16.59 -13.57 -16.49
C GLU A 243 17.32 -12.34 -17.06
N GLU A 244 18.06 -12.54 -18.15
CA GLU A 244 19.03 -11.58 -18.68
C GLU A 244 18.47 -10.14 -18.80
N ASP A 245 17.35 -9.98 -19.50
CA ASP A 245 16.74 -8.66 -19.72
C ASP A 245 16.12 -8.06 -18.44
N ASN A 246 15.52 -8.90 -17.59
CA ASN A 246 14.92 -8.45 -16.33
C ASN A 246 15.99 -7.95 -15.36
N TRP A 247 17.12 -8.66 -15.28
CA TRP A 247 18.26 -8.27 -14.45
C TRP A 247 18.87 -6.96 -14.95
N ARG A 248 19.07 -6.81 -16.26
CA ARG A 248 19.56 -5.54 -16.84
C ARG A 248 18.64 -4.37 -16.51
N ASN A 249 17.33 -4.53 -16.70
CA ASN A 249 16.36 -3.47 -16.38
C ASN A 249 16.39 -3.13 -14.87
N LEU A 250 16.53 -4.13 -14.01
CA LEU A 250 16.65 -3.92 -12.55
C LEU A 250 17.93 -3.16 -12.19
N VAL A 251 19.08 -3.48 -12.79
CA VAL A 251 20.35 -2.78 -12.57
C VAL A 251 20.23 -1.30 -12.97
N VAL A 252 19.67 -1.03 -14.16
CA VAL A 252 19.37 0.35 -14.61
C VAL A 252 18.49 1.07 -13.59
N PHE A 253 17.42 0.41 -13.15
CA PHE A 253 16.48 0.96 -12.19
C PHE A 253 17.14 1.30 -10.85
N VAL A 254 17.92 0.38 -10.29
CA VAL A 254 18.62 0.57 -9.00
C VAL A 254 19.63 1.71 -9.11
N ASN A 255 20.38 1.80 -10.22
CA ASN A 255 21.30 2.92 -10.45
C ASN A 255 20.56 4.26 -10.55
N ASN A 256 19.44 4.32 -11.27
CA ASN A 256 18.66 5.56 -11.36
C ASN A 256 18.04 5.95 -10.02
N LEU A 257 17.61 4.97 -9.23
CA LEU A 257 17.04 5.21 -7.92
C LEU A 257 18.09 5.76 -6.94
N SER A 258 19.32 5.21 -6.95
CA SER A 258 20.42 5.71 -6.11
C SER A 258 20.87 7.12 -6.47
N GLN A 259 20.60 7.57 -7.71
CA GLN A 259 20.88 8.92 -8.20
C GLN A 259 19.67 9.87 -8.05
N GLY A 260 18.84 9.64 -7.02
CA GLY A 260 17.70 10.50 -6.70
C GLY A 260 16.52 10.35 -7.67
N GLY A 261 16.36 9.16 -8.26
CA GLY A 261 15.29 8.85 -9.19
C GLY A 261 15.45 9.46 -10.58
N ARG A 262 16.59 10.07 -10.91
CA ARG A 262 16.85 10.67 -12.23
C ARG A 262 17.28 9.61 -13.23
N MET A 263 16.73 9.65 -14.44
CA MET A 263 17.18 8.75 -15.50
C MET A 263 18.57 9.15 -15.95
N VAL A 264 19.54 8.31 -15.63
CA VAL A 264 20.92 8.45 -16.07
C VAL A 264 21.24 7.28 -16.99
N ARG A 265 21.84 7.58 -18.13
CA ARG A 265 22.28 6.55 -19.07
C ARG A 265 23.38 5.74 -18.38
N LEU A 266 23.22 4.42 -18.32
CA LEU A 266 24.28 3.53 -17.86
C LEU A 266 25.54 3.68 -18.72
N SER A 267 26.70 3.39 -18.13
CA SER A 267 27.95 3.31 -18.89
C SER A 267 27.86 2.20 -19.94
N GLU A 268 28.67 2.27 -21.01
CA GLU A 268 28.67 1.22 -22.03
C GLU A 268 28.94 -0.17 -21.42
N TYR A 269 29.87 -0.26 -20.47
CA TYR A 269 30.23 -1.48 -19.74
C TYR A 269 29.08 -2.09 -18.94
N ASP A 270 28.16 -1.26 -18.42
CA ASP A 270 26.98 -1.71 -17.68
C ASP A 270 25.77 -1.99 -18.59
N SER A 271 25.87 -1.62 -19.87
CA SER A 271 24.79 -1.73 -20.86
C SER A 271 24.99 -2.87 -21.87
N THR A 272 26.21 -3.39 -21.99
CA THR A 272 26.55 -4.52 -22.88
C THR A 272 26.54 -5.83 -22.11
N GLY A 273 26.07 -6.91 -22.74
CA GLY A 273 26.17 -8.24 -22.16
C GLY A 273 27.61 -8.68 -22.01
N SER A 274 27.94 -9.35 -20.91
CA SER A 274 29.19 -10.11 -20.81
C SER A 274 29.00 -11.47 -21.49
N ASP A 275 29.89 -11.85 -22.41
CA ASP A 275 29.96 -13.21 -23.00
C ASP A 275 30.44 -14.30 -21.99
N LEU A 276 30.22 -14.07 -20.70
CA LEU A 276 30.66 -14.94 -19.63
C LEU A 276 29.75 -16.18 -19.57
N TYR A 277 30.22 -17.25 -20.20
CA TYR A 277 29.62 -18.57 -20.06
C TYR A 277 29.87 -19.12 -18.64
N VAL A 278 28.81 -19.20 -17.84
CA VAL A 278 28.83 -19.90 -16.54
C VAL A 278 28.32 -21.32 -16.75
N GLY A 279 29.23 -22.23 -17.10
CA GLY A 279 28.94 -23.67 -17.20
C GLY A 279 29.11 -24.39 -15.87
N PHE A 280 28.35 -25.48 -15.67
CA PHE A 280 28.62 -26.41 -14.57
C PHE A 280 29.92 -27.19 -14.88
N ILE A 281 30.91 -27.09 -13.99
CA ILE A 281 32.12 -27.91 -14.09
C ILE A 281 31.73 -29.34 -13.71
N HIS A 282 31.50 -30.19 -14.72
CA HIS A 282 31.22 -31.61 -14.52
C HIS A 282 32.47 -32.50 -14.53
N ASP A 283 33.65 -31.95 -14.85
CA ASP A 283 34.89 -32.73 -14.92
C ASP A 283 35.98 -32.22 -13.98
N LYS A 284 36.54 -33.15 -13.19
CA LYS A 284 37.61 -32.91 -12.20
C LYS A 284 38.99 -32.64 -12.82
N ASN A 285 39.13 -32.57 -14.15
CA ASN A 285 40.43 -32.51 -14.82
C ASN A 285 40.49 -31.49 -15.97
N MET A 286 40.41 -30.19 -15.69
CA MET A 286 40.88 -29.17 -16.63
C MET A 286 41.75 -28.11 -15.95
N GLU A 287 42.92 -27.86 -16.56
CA GLU A 287 43.82 -26.78 -16.18
C GLU A 287 43.11 -25.42 -16.26
N ILE A 288 43.14 -24.70 -15.14
CA ILE A 288 42.58 -23.36 -15.01
C ILE A 288 43.48 -22.39 -15.76
N LYS A 289 43.11 -22.00 -16.99
CA LYS A 289 43.63 -20.76 -17.57
C LYS A 289 43.00 -19.58 -16.83
N LYS A 290 43.77 -18.99 -15.91
CA LYS A 290 43.42 -17.72 -15.28
C LYS A 290 43.28 -16.65 -16.38
N ALA A 291 42.06 -16.21 -16.63
CA ALA A 291 41.83 -14.93 -17.28
C ALA A 291 42.27 -13.84 -16.30
N VAL A 292 43.28 -13.06 -16.68
CA VAL A 292 43.68 -11.85 -15.97
C VAL A 292 42.71 -10.76 -16.38
N LEU A 293 41.92 -10.26 -15.43
CA LEU A 293 41.19 -9.01 -15.56
C LEU A 293 42.21 -7.87 -15.50
N VAL A 294 42.32 -7.11 -16.59
CA VAL A 294 42.93 -5.76 -16.62
C VAL A 294 41.81 -4.75 -16.52
#